data_AF-A0A2T5BPJ7-F1
#
_entry.id   AF-A0A2T5BPJ7-F1
#
_cell.length_a   1.000
_cell.length_b   1.000
_cell.length_c   1.000
_cell.angle_alpha   90.00
_cell.angle_beta   90.00
_cell.angle_gamma   90.00
#
_symmetry.space_group_name_H-M   'P 1'
#
loop_
_entity.id
_entity.type
_entity.pdbx_description
1 polymer ?
#
loop_
_entity_poly.entity_id
_entity_poly.type
_entity_poly.pdbx_seq_one_letter_code
_entity_poly.pdbx_strand_id
1 'polypeptide(L)'
;MKSVLYILSALAVVALAIWAYRENYRTQQALVEASRLQGEIGAMHETLARLNAEWAYLNRPDRLRDLTSLGFERLGLLPLRPEQFGQIEQVAYPDPEFPQHDPKAEELQ
;
A
#
# COMPACT_ATOMS: atom_id res chain seq x y z
N MET A 1 38.55 6.03 -53.24
CA MET A 1 38.35 6.74 -51.96
C MET A 1 36.90 7.17 -51.74
N LYS A 2 36.23 7.85 -52.69
CA LYS A 2 34.85 8.34 -52.53
C LYS A 2 33.78 7.24 -52.36
N SER A 3 33.93 6.12 -53.07
CA SER A 3 33.01 4.96 -52.98
C SER A 3 32.98 4.31 -51.59
N VAL A 4 34.14 4.19 -50.94
CA VAL A 4 34.25 3.65 -49.57
C VAL A 4 33.49 4.53 -48.58
N LEU A 5 33.61 5.85 -48.72
CA LEU A 5 32.87 6.80 -47.87
C LEU A 5 31.35 6.65 -48.05
N TYR A 6 30.86 6.51 -49.28
CA TYR A 6 29.42 6.30 -49.51
C TYR A 6 28.91 4.99 -48.91
N ILE A 7 29.67 3.90 -49.02
CA ILE A 7 29.29 2.61 -48.44
C ILE A 7 29.27 2.70 -46.91
N LEU A 8 30.29 3.32 -46.30
CA LEU A 8 30.34 3.52 -44.86
C LEU A 8 29.17 4.38 -44.36
N SER A 9 28.84 5.47 -45.07
CA SER A 9 27.70 6.30 -44.73
C SER A 9 26.38 5.54 -44.85
N ALA A 10 26.19 4.73 -45.90
CA ALA A 10 25.01 3.91 -46.04
C ALA A 10 24.89 2.89 -44.89
N LEU A 11 25.99 2.22 -44.52
CA LEU A 11 26.02 1.31 -43.37
C LEU A 11 25.72 2.02 -42.05
N ALA A 12 26.26 3.22 -41.85
CA ALA A 12 25.98 4.02 -40.66
C ALA A 12 24.48 4.38 -40.55
N VAL A 13 23.85 4.77 -41.66
CA VAL A 13 22.40 5.06 -41.69
C VAL A 13 21.58 3.82 -41.37
N VAL A 14 21.93 2.66 -41.95
CA VAL A 14 21.24 1.40 -41.66
C VAL A 14 21.40 1.01 -40.18
N ALA A 15 22.59 1.14 -39.62
CA ALA A 15 22.84 0.87 -38.20
C ALA A 15 21.99 1.80 -37.29
N LEU A 16 21.89 3.09 -37.62
CA LEU A 16 21.05 4.04 -36.90
C LEU A 16 19.56 3.70 -37.01
N ALA A 17 19.09 3.27 -38.19
CA ALA A 17 17.69 2.85 -38.36
C ALA A 17 17.36 1.64 -37.49
N ILE A 18 18.25 0.64 -37.45
CA ILE A 18 18.11 -0.54 -36.58
C ILE A 18 18.10 -0.12 -35.10
N TRP A 19 19.03 0.75 -34.70
CA TRP A 19 19.12 1.23 -33.33
C TRP A 19 17.87 1.99 -32.90
N ALA A 20 17.39 2.93 -33.72
CA ALA A 20 16.19 3.71 -33.43
C ALA A 20 14.93 2.85 -33.34
N TYR A 21 14.80 1.85 -34.23
CA TYR A 21 13.68 0.90 -34.16
C TYR A 21 13.71 0.08 -32.88
N ARG A 22 14.89 -0.44 -32.50
CA ARG A 22 15.06 -1.20 -31.27
C ARG A 22 14.79 -0.36 -30.03
N GLU A 23 15.20 0.91 -30.05
CA GLU A 23 14.95 1.84 -28.94
C GLU A 23 13.46 2.16 -28.79
N ASN A 24 12.79 2.43 -29.90
CA ASN A 24 11.34 2.65 -29.93
C ASN A 24 10.58 1.46 -29.32
N TYR A 25 10.96 0.24 -29.69
CA TYR A 25 10.32 -0.96 -29.15
C TYR A 25 10.50 -1.09 -27.63
N ARG A 26 11.70 -0.78 -27.10
CA ARG A 26 11.94 -0.79 -25.65
C ARG A 26 11.07 0.24 -24.91
N THR A 27 10.93 1.44 -25.47
CA THR A 27 10.06 2.47 -24.88
C THR A 27 8.60 2.03 -24.89
N GLN A 28 8.13 1.45 -25.99
CA GLN A 28 6.76 0.94 -26.09
C GLN A 28 6.51 -0.19 -25.09
N GLN A 29 7.45 -1.12 -24.93
CA GLN A 29 7.34 -2.20 -23.95
C GLN A 29 7.26 -1.66 -22.52
N ALA A 30 8.12 -0.70 -22.16
CA ALA A 30 8.08 -0.09 -20.84
C ALA A 30 6.75 0.63 -20.57
N LEU A 31 6.19 1.31 -21.58
CA LEU A 31 4.90 1.99 -21.47
C LEU A 31 3.74 0.99 -21.27
N VAL A 32 3.74 -0.11 -22.02
CA VAL A 32 2.73 -1.18 -21.86
C VAL A 32 2.80 -1.76 -20.45
N GLU A 33 4.00 -2.07 -19.97
CA GLU A 33 4.18 -2.64 -18.64
C GLU A 33 3.75 -1.67 -17.52
N ALA A 34 4.10 -0.39 -17.64
CA ALA A 34 3.63 0.63 -16.72
C ALA A 34 2.10 0.74 -16.70
N SER A 35 1.46 0.70 -17.88
CA SER A 35 -0.01 0.75 -17.98
C SER A 35 -0.67 -0.48 -17.35
N ARG A 36 -0.08 -1.66 -17.52
CA ARG A 36 -0.55 -2.91 -16.91
C ARG A 36 -0.49 -2.82 -15.38
N LEU A 37 0.66 -2.42 -14.84
CA LEU A 37 0.85 -2.25 -13.39
C LEU A 37 -0.11 -1.22 -12.82
N GLN A 38 -0.32 -0.09 -13.50
CA GLN A 38 -1.27 0.93 -13.05
C GLN A 38 -2.71 0.40 -13.01
N GLY A 39 -3.09 -0.46 -13.97
CA GLY A 39 -4.37 -1.16 -13.95
C GLY A 39 -4.51 -2.10 -12.74
N GLU A 40 -3.47 -2.89 -12.46
CA GLU A 40 -3.44 -3.79 -11.29
C GLU A 40 -3.53 -3.04 -9.96
N ILE A 41 -2.77 -1.93 -9.85
CA ILE A 41 -2.84 -1.04 -8.69
C ILE A 41 -4.26 -0.49 -8.53
N GLY A 42 -4.91 -0.07 -9.62
CA GLY A 42 -6.30 0.40 -9.59
C GLY A 42 -7.27 -0.65 -9.04
N ALA A 43 -7.16 -1.90 -9.52
CA ALA A 43 -8.00 -3.01 -9.06
C ALA A 43 -7.78 -3.35 -7.57
N MET A 44 -6.53 -3.28 -7.10
CA MET A 44 -6.22 -3.46 -5.68
C MET A 44 -6.83 -2.35 -4.82
N HIS A 45 -6.74 -1.09 -5.26
CA HIS A 45 -7.36 0.04 -4.56
C HIS A 45 -8.88 -0.08 -4.48
N GLU A 46 -9.54 -0.54 -5.55
CA GLU A 46 -10.98 -0.80 -5.53
C GLU A 46 -11.35 -1.87 -4.49
N THR A 47 -10.54 -2.93 -4.43
CA THR A 47 -10.73 -4.01 -3.44
C THR A 47 -10.56 -3.49 -2.02
N LEU A 48 -9.54 -2.67 -1.76
CA LEU A 48 -9.32 -2.02 -0.47
C LEU A 48 -10.47 -1.08 -0.10
N ALA A 49 -10.99 -0.30 -1.04
CA ALA A 49 -12.13 0.59 -0.81
C ALA A 49 -13.37 -0.20 -0.39
N ARG A 50 -13.65 -1.33 -1.05
CA ARG A 50 -14.75 -2.24 -0.70
C ARG A 50 -14.56 -2.81 0.72
N LEU A 51 -13.39 -3.37 1.01
CA LEU A 51 -13.09 -3.95 2.33
C LEU A 51 -13.21 -2.91 3.45
N ASN A 52 -12.74 -1.69 3.24
CA ASN A 52 -12.89 -0.59 4.21
C ASN A 52 -14.35 -0.22 4.43
N ALA A 53 -15.17 -0.21 3.38
CA ALA A 53 -16.61 0.05 3.50
C ALA A 53 -17.32 -1.07 4.27
N GLU A 54 -16.97 -2.33 4.00
CA GLU A 54 -17.50 -3.50 4.73
C GLU A 54 -17.08 -3.45 6.20
N TRP A 55 -15.82 -3.13 6.49
CA TRP A 55 -15.32 -2.96 7.84
C TRP A 55 -16.05 -1.84 8.57
N ALA A 56 -16.25 -0.68 7.94
CA ALA A 56 -16.98 0.43 8.53
C ALA A 56 -18.44 0.05 8.83
N TYR A 57 -19.08 -0.71 7.93
CA TYR A 57 -20.44 -1.20 8.14
C TYR A 57 -20.54 -2.23 9.28
N LEU A 58 -19.55 -3.12 9.42
CA LEU A 58 -19.47 -4.10 10.50
C LEU A 58 -19.19 -3.45 11.86
N ASN A 59 -18.35 -2.41 11.89
CA ASN A 59 -17.93 -1.73 13.11
C ASN A 59 -18.80 -0.52 13.48
N ARG A 60 -19.96 -0.34 12.84
CA ARG A 60 -20.87 0.75 13.21
C ARG A 60 -21.34 0.59 14.66
N PRO A 61 -21.12 1.58 15.55
CA PRO A 61 -21.37 1.44 16.98
C PRO A 61 -22.82 1.13 17.32
N ASP A 62 -23.79 1.72 16.61
CA ASP A 62 -25.21 1.43 16.82
C ASP A 62 -25.52 -0.05 16.57
N ARG A 63 -25.02 -0.59 15.44
CA ARG A 63 -25.22 -2.00 15.07
C ARG A 63 -24.60 -2.94 16.10
N LEU A 64 -23.39 -2.62 16.56
CA LEU A 64 -22.73 -3.39 17.62
C LEU A 64 -23.55 -3.36 18.91
N ARG A 65 -24.09 -2.22 19.32
CA ARG A 65 -24.97 -2.10 20.49
C ARG A 65 -26.24 -2.95 20.35
N ASP A 66 -26.89 -2.88 19.20
CA ASP A 66 -28.08 -3.69 18.91
C ASP A 66 -27.76 -5.20 18.98
N LEU A 67 -26.65 -5.63 18.36
CA LEU A 67 -26.20 -7.03 18.40
C LEU A 67 -25.85 -7.51 19.81
N THR A 68 -25.18 -6.66 20.62
CA THR A 68 -24.87 -7.01 22.03
C THR A 68 -26.12 -7.13 22.88
N SER A 69 -27.13 -6.30 22.61
CA SER A 69 -28.41 -6.31 23.32
C SER A 69 -29.20 -7.58 22.98
N LEU A 70 -29.22 -7.98 21.69
CA LEU A 70 -29.81 -9.25 21.25
C LEU A 70 -29.08 -10.47 21.82
N GLY A 71 -27.76 -10.41 21.94
CA GLY A 71 -26.90 -11.50 22.44
C GLY A 71 -26.64 -11.46 23.94
N PHE A 72 -27.37 -10.67 24.72
CA PHE A 72 -27.03 -10.34 26.11
C PHE A 72 -26.90 -11.59 27.00
N GLU A 73 -27.81 -12.55 26.87
CA GLU A 73 -27.79 -13.80 27.66
C GLU A 73 -26.46 -14.56 27.55
N ARG A 74 -25.83 -14.53 26.37
CA ARG A 74 -24.55 -15.21 26.12
C ARG A 74 -23.34 -14.31 26.40
N LEU A 75 -23.43 -13.04 26.03
CA LEU A 75 -22.29 -12.12 26.05
C LEU A 75 -22.10 -11.43 27.41
N GLY A 76 -23.18 -11.18 28.16
CA GLY A 76 -23.15 -10.48 29.45
C GLY A 76 -22.60 -9.05 29.36
N LEU A 77 -22.54 -8.47 28.16
CA LEU A 77 -21.92 -7.17 27.92
C LEU A 77 -22.90 -6.04 28.25
N LEU A 78 -22.42 -5.06 29.02
CA LEU A 78 -23.12 -3.82 29.31
C LEU A 78 -22.45 -2.64 28.60
N PRO A 79 -23.20 -1.57 28.27
CA PRO A 79 -22.60 -0.36 27.72
C PRO A 79 -21.53 0.20 28.66
N LEU A 80 -20.37 0.55 28.09
CA LEU A 80 -19.35 1.31 28.81
C LEU A 80 -19.89 2.68 29.19
N ARG A 81 -19.84 3.00 30.48
CA ARG A 81 -20.19 4.30 31.03
C ARG A 81 -18.93 5.12 31.32
N PRO A 82 -18.98 6.45 31.20
CA PRO A 82 -17.84 7.32 31.48
C PRO A 82 -17.20 7.07 32.84
N GLU A 83 -18.00 6.73 33.85
CA GLU A 83 -17.54 6.50 35.23
C GLU A 83 -16.73 5.20 35.40
N GLN A 84 -16.69 4.33 34.38
CA GLN A 84 -15.91 3.09 34.38
C GLN A 84 -14.48 3.29 33.84
N PHE A 85 -14.18 4.44 33.22
CA PHE A 85 -12.83 4.77 32.84
C PHE A 85 -12.06 5.25 34.08
N GLY A 86 -10.82 4.78 34.25
CA GLY A 86 -9.94 5.25 35.32
C GLY A 86 -9.58 6.72 35.13
N GLN A 87 -9.37 7.42 36.24
CA GLN A 87 -8.83 8.77 36.21
C GLN A 87 -7.36 8.75 35.79
N ILE A 88 -6.87 9.86 35.22
CA ILE A 88 -5.49 9.96 34.72
C ILE A 88 -4.47 9.63 35.84
N GLU A 89 -4.78 9.99 37.08
CA GLU A 89 -3.94 9.75 38.26
C GLU A 89 -3.92 8.27 38.68
N GLN A 90 -4.81 7.44 38.13
CA GLN A 90 -4.92 6.01 38.41
C GLN A 90 -4.22 5.16 37.33
N VAL A 91 -3.67 5.79 36.29
CA VAL A 91 -2.89 5.11 35.24
C VAL A 91 -1.44 5.01 35.70
N ALA A 92 -0.96 3.77 35.92
CA ALA A 92 0.45 3.54 36.20
C ALA A 92 1.28 3.91 34.97
N TYR A 93 2.16 4.90 35.11
CA TYR A 93 3.13 5.22 34.07
C TYR A 93 4.27 4.18 34.12
N PRO A 94 4.78 3.74 32.96
CA PRO A 94 5.93 2.84 32.93
C PRO A 94 7.13 3.50 33.61
N ASP A 95 7.89 2.70 34.37
CA ASP A 95 9.09 3.16 35.04
C ASP A 95 10.10 3.66 33.98
N PRO A 96 10.66 4.87 34.09
CA PRO A 96 11.67 5.37 33.15
C PRO A 96 12.90 4.47 33.01
N GLU A 97 13.12 3.53 33.94
CA GLU A 97 14.21 2.55 33.89
C GLU A 97 13.90 1.30 33.03
N PHE A 98 12.66 1.09 32.59
CA PHE A 98 12.39 0.03 31.60
C PHE A 98 12.92 0.48 30.24
N PRO A 99 13.77 -0.32 29.57
CA PRO A 99 14.20 0.01 28.23
C PRO A 99 12.96 0.14 27.35
N GLN A 100 12.71 1.37 26.88
CA GLN A 100 11.79 1.60 25.78
C GLN A 100 12.29 0.70 24.65
N HIS A 101 11.46 -0.24 24.22
CA HIS A 101 11.73 -0.99 23.01
C HIS A 101 11.74 0.04 21.87
N ASP A 102 12.95 0.48 21.50
CA ASP A 102 13.19 1.30 20.33
C ASP A 102 13.26 0.35 19.14
N PRO A 103 12.23 0.28 18.28
CA PRO A 103 12.22 -0.59 17.12
C PRO A 103 13.33 -0.25 16.11
N LYS A 104 14.00 0.91 16.23
CA LYS A 104 15.14 1.28 15.38
C LYS A 104 16.48 0.76 15.87
N ALA A 105 16.58 0.27 17.11
CA ALA A 105 17.82 -0.26 17.64
C ALA A 105 18.20 -1.64 17.03
N GLU A 106 17.21 -2.37 16.49
CA GLU A 106 17.43 -3.70 15.89
C GLU A 106 17.90 -3.68 14.43
N GLU A 107 17.75 -2.57 13.71
CA GLU A 107 18.17 -2.46 12.30
C GLU A 107 19.68 -2.18 12.10
N LEU A 108 20.46 -2.05 13.19
CA LEU A 108 21.89 -1.71 13.14
C LEU A 108 22.85 -2.84 13.58
N GLN A 109 22.36 -4.09 13.72
CA GLN A 109 23.20 -5.29 13.91
C GLN A 109 23.17 -6.18 12.66
#